data_AF-A0A9D8QYE8-F1
#
_entry.id   AF-A0A9D8QYE8-F1
#
_cell.length_a   1.000
_cell.length_b   1.000
_cell.length_c   1.000
_cell.angle_alpha   90.00
_cell.angle_beta   90.00
_cell.angle_gamma   90.00
#
_symmetry.space_group_name_H-M   'P 1'
#
loop_
_entity.id
_entity.type
_entity.pdbx_description
1 polymer ?
#
loop_
_entity_poly.entity_id
_entity_poly.type
_entity_poly.pdbx_seq_one_letter_code
_entity_poly.pdbx_strand_id
1 'polypeptide(L)'
;AKVSEGAWSYMAFVVKPEEAVLWMNDGTNSFLTSVTNRMTHKPLAPGANGAEFCLGADTGGLLEKVATNFRGEMDEWAVFDRALSEEEVRQQFRAAWYAELPPSPSEPPTLRYQWKDGVLILTRTGGILYELDHPGGSLTPVPGAVSPRKIVPSGKQSFYVVVSD
;
A
#
# COMPACT_ATOMS: atom_id res chain seq x y z
N ALA A 1 -0.31 1.18 18.87
CA ALA A 1 0.01 -0.15 18.32
C ALA A 1 1.38 -0.57 18.84
N LYS A 2 1.60 -1.87 19.06
CA LYS A 2 2.92 -2.43 19.40
C LYS A 2 3.58 -2.84 18.08
N VAL A 3 4.87 -2.53 17.90
CA VAL A 3 5.67 -3.02 16.76
C VAL A 3 6.15 -4.44 17.10
N SER A 4 6.09 -5.37 16.14
CA SER A 4 6.57 -6.73 16.35
C SER A 4 8.08 -6.81 16.18
N GLU A 5 8.72 -7.56 17.07
CA GLU A 5 10.16 -7.77 17.01
C GLU A 5 10.55 -8.57 15.77
N GLY A 6 11.56 -8.10 15.05
CA GLY A 6 12.09 -8.77 13.85
C GLY A 6 11.20 -8.69 12.60
N ALA A 7 10.13 -7.88 12.61
CA ALA A 7 9.25 -7.71 11.45
C ALA A 7 9.35 -6.30 10.86
N TRP A 8 9.38 -6.20 9.53
CA TRP A 8 9.27 -4.91 8.83
C TRP A 8 7.94 -4.25 9.15
N SER A 9 7.99 -2.99 9.58
CA SER A 9 6.82 -2.18 9.87
C SER A 9 6.86 -0.89 9.09
N TYR A 10 5.73 -0.50 8.52
CA TYR A 10 5.57 0.80 7.87
C TYR A 10 5.15 1.86 8.89
N MET A 11 5.74 3.04 8.79
CA MET A 11 5.40 4.20 9.61
C MET A 11 5.36 5.46 8.75
N ALA A 12 4.34 6.30 8.95
CA ALA A 12 4.31 7.64 8.40
C ALA A 12 3.83 8.64 9.45
N PHE A 13 4.55 9.75 9.59
CA PHE A 13 4.17 10.86 10.45
C PHE A 13 3.85 12.08 9.61
N VAL A 14 2.59 12.52 9.66
CA VAL A 14 2.06 13.61 8.85
C VAL A 14 1.69 14.77 9.75
N VAL A 15 2.25 15.94 9.48
CA VAL A 15 2.06 17.15 10.28
C VAL A 15 1.28 18.18 9.45
N LYS A 16 0.14 18.64 9.98
CA LYS A 16 -0.70 19.72 9.45
C LYS A 16 -0.80 20.84 10.50
N PRO A 17 -1.15 22.09 10.16
CA PRO A 17 -1.14 23.20 11.12
C PRO A 17 -1.91 22.98 12.44
N GLU A 18 -2.94 22.13 12.43
CA GLU A 18 -3.84 21.89 13.56
C GLU A 18 -3.84 20.44 14.07
N GLU A 19 -3.09 19.54 13.43
CA GLU A 19 -3.05 18.14 13.82
C GLU A 19 -1.77 17.45 13.33
N ALA A 20 -1.36 16.42 14.06
CA ALA A 20 -0.37 15.47 13.61
C ALA A 20 -0.98 14.06 13.62
N VAL A 21 -0.73 13.29 12.57
CA VAL A 21 -1.25 11.93 12.40
C VAL A 21 -0.07 10.97 12.28
N LEU A 22 -0.05 9.96 13.13
CA LEU A 22 0.87 8.84 13.05
C LEU A 22 0.15 7.63 12.47
N TRP A 23 0.59 7.17 11.31
CA TRP A 23 0.15 5.93 10.66
C TRP A 23 1.16 4.83 10.89
N MET A 24 0.72 3.63 11.27
CA MET A 24 1.59 2.47 11.44
C MET A 24 0.88 1.13 11.17
N ASN A 25 1.65 0.16 10.70
CA ASN A 25 1.32 -1.27 10.83
C ASN A 25 2.30 -1.93 11.83
N ASP A 26 1.95 -3.10 12.34
CA ASP A 26 2.74 -3.81 13.36
C ASP A 26 3.72 -4.84 12.78
N GLY A 27 3.80 -4.91 11.45
CA GLY A 27 4.62 -5.86 10.70
C GLY A 27 4.05 -7.28 10.59
N THR A 28 2.85 -7.53 11.12
CA THR A 28 2.25 -8.89 11.13
C THR A 28 1.05 -9.03 10.20
N ASN A 29 0.49 -7.91 9.76
CA ASN A 29 -0.71 -7.88 8.93
C ASN A 29 -0.73 -6.66 8.00
N SER A 30 -1.57 -6.74 6.97
CA SER A 30 -1.75 -5.69 5.96
C SER A 30 -2.69 -4.56 6.44
N PHE A 31 -2.89 -4.38 7.74
CA PHE A 31 -3.76 -3.31 8.26
C PHE A 31 -2.93 -2.11 8.71
N LEU A 32 -3.17 -0.99 8.04
CA LEU A 32 -2.62 0.30 8.45
C LEU A 32 -3.58 1.00 9.42
N THR A 33 -3.08 1.32 10.60
CA THR A 33 -3.82 2.04 11.65
C THR A 33 -3.27 3.45 11.83
N SER A 34 -4.06 4.34 12.43
CA SER A 34 -3.63 5.72 12.70
C SER A 34 -4.07 6.22 14.06
N VAL A 35 -3.29 7.15 14.61
CA VAL A 35 -3.69 7.98 15.75
C VAL A 35 -3.48 9.45 15.40
N THR A 36 -4.41 10.30 15.83
CA THR A 36 -4.38 11.75 15.55
C THR A 36 -4.25 12.52 16.86
N ASN A 37 -3.27 13.41 16.93
CA ASN A 37 -3.19 14.44 17.95
C ASN A 37 -3.66 15.78 17.35
N ARG A 38 -4.75 16.35 17.87
CA ARG A 38 -5.29 17.63 17.42
C ARG A 38 -4.77 18.74 18.32
N MET A 39 -3.83 19.51 17.81
CA MET A 39 -3.24 20.66 18.50
C MET A 39 -2.70 21.64 17.45
N THR A 40 -3.02 22.92 17.59
CA THR A 40 -2.44 23.98 16.76
C THR A 40 -0.96 24.15 17.07
N HIS A 41 -0.13 24.20 16.03
CA HIS A 41 1.31 24.40 16.17
C HIS A 41 1.89 25.13 14.95
N LYS A 42 3.09 25.67 15.11
CA LYS A 42 3.82 26.29 13.98
C LYS A 42 4.54 25.21 13.18
N PRO A 43 4.65 25.35 11.85
CA PRO A 43 5.49 24.47 11.06
C PRO A 43 6.95 24.52 11.55
N LEU A 44 7.57 23.36 11.71
CA LEU A 44 8.98 23.24 12.04
C LEU A 44 9.61 22.21 11.10
N ALA A 45 10.58 22.65 10.30
CA ALA A 45 11.32 21.73 9.44
C ALA A 45 12.25 20.84 10.27
N PRO A 46 12.52 19.60 9.84
CA PRO A 46 13.57 18.80 10.45
C PRO A 46 14.91 19.54 10.44
N GLY A 47 15.62 19.56 11.57
CA GLY A 47 16.88 20.31 11.74
C GLY A 47 16.74 21.82 11.94
N ALA A 48 15.53 22.34 12.09
CA ALA A 48 15.33 23.75 12.43
C ALA A 48 15.94 24.11 13.80
N ASN A 49 16.22 25.41 14.00
CA ASN A 49 16.83 25.96 15.23
C ASN A 49 18.23 25.41 15.57
N GLY A 50 18.99 24.99 14.55
CA GLY A 50 20.36 24.49 14.73
C GLY A 50 20.41 23.05 15.27
N ALA A 51 19.29 22.34 15.27
CA ALA A 51 19.26 20.91 15.58
C ALA A 51 19.80 20.08 14.41
N GLU A 52 20.45 18.97 14.70
CA GLU A 52 20.80 17.99 13.68
C GLU A 52 19.58 17.10 13.37
N PHE A 53 19.33 16.86 12.09
CA PHE A 53 18.34 15.86 11.68
C PHE A 53 19.03 14.50 11.60
N CYS A 54 18.63 13.57 12.48
CA CYS A 54 19.21 12.23 12.53
C CYS A 54 18.14 11.16 12.45
N LEU A 55 18.52 10.05 11.83
CA LEU A 55 17.72 8.83 11.78
C LEU A 55 18.44 7.76 12.61
N GLY A 56 17.69 7.04 13.44
CA GLY A 56 18.22 5.94 14.25
C GLY A 56 19.15 6.33 15.40
N ALA A 57 19.41 7.62 15.62
CA ALA A 57 20.28 8.11 16.69
C ALA A 57 19.78 9.45 17.28
N ASP A 58 20.12 9.70 18.55
CA ASP A 58 19.97 11.00 19.21
C ASP A 58 21.34 11.70 19.25
N THR A 59 21.43 12.94 18.77
CA THR A 59 22.66 13.73 18.67
C THR A 59 22.94 14.61 19.88
N GLY A 60 22.36 14.28 21.04
CA GLY A 60 22.66 14.89 22.34
C GLY A 60 24.10 14.75 22.86
N GLY A 61 25.11 14.72 21.98
CA GLY A 61 26.45 15.22 22.24
C GLY A 61 27.42 14.33 23.02
N LEU A 62 27.06 13.10 23.39
CA LEU A 62 27.97 12.23 24.13
C LEU A 62 27.87 10.78 23.63
N LEU A 63 29.05 10.18 23.39
CA LEU A 63 29.30 8.77 23.06
C LEU A 63 28.70 7.76 24.06
N GLU A 64 27.97 8.22 25.07
CA GLU A 64 27.37 7.45 26.16
C GLU A 64 25.89 7.07 25.91
N LYS A 65 25.22 7.65 24.89
CA LYS A 65 23.83 7.32 24.53
C LYS A 65 23.65 6.20 23.50
N VAL A 66 24.69 5.41 23.22
CA VAL A 66 24.63 4.25 22.29
C VAL A 66 23.54 3.24 22.67
N ALA A 67 23.14 3.20 23.95
CA ALA A 67 22.06 2.35 24.43
C ALA A 67 20.65 2.76 23.94
N THR A 68 20.42 4.03 23.58
CA THR A 68 19.12 4.52 23.10
C THR A 68 19.02 4.62 21.58
N ASN A 69 20.10 4.34 20.86
CA ASN A 69 20.06 4.30 19.40
C ASN A 69 19.19 3.15 18.93
N PHE A 70 18.53 3.36 17.79
CA PHE A 70 17.70 2.35 17.16
C PHE A 70 18.55 1.13 16.79
N ARG A 71 18.09 -0.05 17.21
CA ARG A 71 18.70 -1.34 16.89
C ARG A 71 17.75 -2.11 16.00
N GLY A 72 17.92 -1.93 14.70
CA GLY A 72 17.11 -2.57 13.67
C GLY A 72 17.54 -2.10 12.29
N GLU A 73 16.80 -2.54 11.30
CA GLU A 73 16.98 -2.13 9.91
C GLU A 73 15.98 -1.03 9.56
N MET A 74 16.37 -0.15 8.66
CA MET A 74 15.52 0.90 8.11
C MET A 74 15.74 0.93 6.60
N ASP A 75 14.66 1.07 5.85
CA ASP A 75 14.71 1.24 4.40
C ASP A 75 13.63 2.23 3.94
N GLU A 76 13.79 2.76 2.73
CA GLU A 76 12.83 3.62 2.02
C GLU A 76 12.40 4.87 2.80
N TRP A 77 13.35 5.51 3.50
CA TRP A 77 13.08 6.75 4.22
C TRP A 77 12.86 7.92 3.24
N ALA A 78 11.81 8.70 3.51
CA ALA A 78 11.47 9.88 2.72
C ALA A 78 10.99 11.02 3.63
N VAL A 79 11.27 12.26 3.22
CA VAL A 79 10.76 13.48 3.85
C VAL A 79 10.11 14.34 2.79
N PHE A 80 8.88 14.77 3.06
CA PHE A 80 8.10 15.62 2.16
C PHE A 80 7.98 17.03 2.74
N ASP A 81 8.04 18.04 1.90
CA ASP A 81 7.85 19.45 2.25
C ASP A 81 6.35 19.84 2.43
N ARG A 82 5.47 18.84 2.35
CA ARG A 82 4.02 18.98 2.50
C ARG A 82 3.44 17.82 3.31
N ALA A 83 2.26 18.08 3.88
CA ALA A 83 1.44 17.01 4.44
C ALA A 83 0.93 16.10 3.32
N LEU A 84 1.18 14.80 3.45
CA LEU A 84 0.55 13.80 2.60
C LEU A 84 -0.93 13.62 2.96
N SER A 85 -1.75 13.34 1.96
CA SER A 85 -3.12 12.87 2.14
C SER A 85 -3.13 11.44 2.69
N GLU A 86 -4.25 11.03 3.29
CA GLU A 86 -4.44 9.65 3.74
C GLU A 86 -4.23 8.64 2.61
N GLU A 87 -4.74 8.93 1.41
CA GLU A 87 -4.60 8.01 0.28
C GLU A 87 -3.14 7.88 -0.18
N GLU A 88 -2.36 8.97 -0.20
CA GLU A 88 -0.93 8.91 -0.51
C GLU A 88 -0.16 8.06 0.50
N VAL A 89 -0.46 8.17 1.80
CA VAL A 89 0.14 7.33 2.85
C VAL A 89 -0.25 5.86 2.66
N ARG A 90 -1.52 5.59 2.32
CA ARG A 90 -1.99 4.22 2.05
C ARG A 90 -1.35 3.63 0.79
N GLN A 91 -1.09 4.43 -0.24
CA GLN A 91 -0.40 3.99 -1.45
C GLN A 91 1.06 3.61 -1.16
N GLN A 92 1.77 4.42 -0.37
CA GLN A 92 3.12 4.08 0.10
C GLN A 92 3.13 2.78 0.91
N PHE A 93 2.21 2.62 1.86
CA PHE A 93 2.09 1.38 2.63
C PHE A 93 1.84 0.15 1.74
N ARG A 94 0.92 0.26 0.77
CA ARG A 94 0.65 -0.84 -0.18
C ARG A 94 1.89 -1.16 -1.02
N ALA A 95 2.60 -0.14 -1.49
CA ALA A 95 3.85 -0.35 -2.22
C ALA A 95 4.85 -1.12 -1.35
N ALA A 96 5.12 -0.68 -0.12
CA ALA A 96 6.06 -1.33 0.79
C ALA A 96 5.63 -2.76 1.18
N TRP A 97 4.37 -2.95 1.57
CA TRP A 97 3.86 -4.24 2.06
C TRP A 97 3.80 -5.33 0.99
N TYR A 98 3.59 -4.94 -0.27
CA TYR A 98 3.46 -5.88 -1.38
C TYR A 98 4.70 -5.92 -2.30
N ALA A 99 5.77 -5.14 -2.01
CA ALA A 99 6.99 -5.08 -2.83
C ALA A 99 8.06 -6.14 -2.48
N GLU A 100 8.01 -6.82 -1.33
CA GLU A 100 9.00 -7.85 -0.95
C GLU A 100 8.71 -9.26 -1.51
N LEU A 101 8.45 -9.37 -2.82
CA LEU A 101 8.70 -10.62 -3.53
C LEU A 101 9.79 -10.36 -4.58
N PRO A 102 10.83 -11.21 -4.67
CA PRO A 102 11.88 -11.06 -5.67
C PRO A 102 11.27 -10.94 -7.07
N PRO A 103 11.90 -10.23 -8.03
CA PRO A 103 11.26 -9.93 -9.30
C PRO A 103 10.99 -11.23 -10.08
N SER A 104 9.71 -11.60 -10.16
CA SER A 104 9.13 -12.51 -11.16
C SER A 104 7.74 -11.99 -11.49
N PRO A 105 7.31 -11.99 -12.77
CA PRO A 105 6.38 -10.98 -13.28
C PRO A 105 4.94 -11.29 -12.85
N SER A 106 4.40 -10.49 -11.94
CA SER A 106 2.96 -10.25 -11.91
C SER A 106 2.72 -8.76 -11.87
N GLU A 107 2.72 -8.16 -13.06
CA GLU A 107 1.92 -6.96 -13.30
C GLU A 107 0.55 -7.15 -12.62
N PRO A 108 -0.07 -6.08 -12.07
CA PRO A 108 -1.43 -6.18 -11.56
C PRO A 108 -2.29 -6.86 -12.62
N PRO A 109 -3.15 -7.80 -12.23
CA PRO A 109 -3.83 -8.62 -13.21
C PRO A 109 -4.61 -7.73 -14.17
N THR A 110 -4.28 -7.82 -15.46
CA THR A 110 -4.97 -7.02 -16.46
C THR A 110 -6.11 -7.82 -17.04
N LEU A 111 -7.21 -7.15 -17.36
CA LEU A 111 -8.30 -7.71 -18.15
C LEU A 111 -8.53 -6.81 -19.36
N ARG A 112 -8.31 -7.36 -20.55
CA ARG A 112 -8.57 -6.70 -21.83
C ARG A 112 -9.76 -7.35 -22.51
N TYR A 113 -10.60 -6.52 -23.11
CA TYR A 113 -11.83 -6.92 -23.78
C TYR A 113 -11.70 -6.61 -25.28
N GLN A 114 -12.06 -7.58 -26.12
CA GLN A 114 -12.14 -7.39 -27.57
C GLN A 114 -13.40 -8.05 -28.11
N TRP A 115 -14.21 -7.30 -28.85
CA TRP A 115 -15.33 -7.84 -29.62
C TRP A 115 -14.87 -8.22 -31.03
N LYS A 116 -15.17 -9.43 -31.46
CA LYS A 116 -14.88 -9.91 -32.83
C LYS A 116 -15.89 -10.96 -33.27
N ASP A 117 -16.50 -10.77 -34.44
CA ASP A 117 -17.44 -11.72 -35.08
C ASP A 117 -18.57 -12.19 -34.14
N GLY A 118 -19.10 -11.28 -33.31
CA GLY A 118 -20.17 -11.57 -32.34
C GLY A 118 -19.71 -12.29 -31.06
N VAL A 119 -18.40 -12.47 -30.87
CA VAL A 119 -17.79 -13.12 -29.69
C VAL A 119 -17.01 -12.09 -28.88
N LEU A 120 -17.19 -12.10 -27.55
CA LEU A 120 -16.35 -11.35 -26.61
C LEU A 120 -15.11 -12.18 -26.27
N ILE A 121 -13.94 -11.60 -26.46
CA ILE A 121 -12.64 -12.20 -26.14
C ILE A 121 -12.08 -11.48 -24.92
N LEU A 122 -11.86 -12.23 -23.85
CA LEU A 122 -11.22 -11.79 -22.63
C LEU A 122 -9.77 -12.26 -22.58
N THR A 123 -8.84 -11.32 -22.61
CA THR A 123 -7.41 -11.62 -22.43
C THR A 123 -6.98 -11.14 -21.06
N ARG A 124 -6.41 -12.04 -20.25
CA ARG A 124 -5.99 -11.76 -18.88
C ARG A 124 -4.53 -12.12 -18.66
N THR A 125 -3.87 -11.38 -17.78
CA THR A 125 -2.57 -11.71 -17.20
C THR A 125 -2.75 -11.88 -15.69
N GLY A 126 -2.30 -13.00 -15.11
CA GLY A 126 -2.45 -13.28 -13.67
C GLY A 126 -3.90 -13.40 -13.15
N GLY A 127 -4.01 -13.55 -11.82
CA GLY A 127 -5.25 -13.53 -11.04
C GLY A 127 -6.28 -14.64 -11.34
N ILE A 128 -7.46 -14.54 -10.72
CA ILE A 128 -8.65 -15.37 -10.96
C ILE A 128 -9.71 -14.54 -11.68
N LEU A 129 -10.30 -15.10 -12.74
CA LEU A 129 -11.43 -14.50 -13.46
C LEU A 129 -12.71 -14.78 -12.68
N TYR A 130 -13.46 -13.72 -12.39
CA TYR A 130 -14.78 -13.80 -11.78
C TYR A 130 -15.84 -13.29 -12.73
N GLU A 131 -17.03 -13.86 -12.64
CA GLU A 131 -18.24 -13.42 -13.31
C GLU A 131 -19.24 -12.88 -12.29
N LEU A 132 -19.93 -11.81 -12.68
CA LEU A 132 -21.02 -11.20 -11.92
C LEU A 132 -22.22 -10.98 -12.86
N ASP A 133 -23.43 -11.01 -12.31
CA ASP A 133 -24.68 -10.73 -13.02
C ASP A 133 -25.06 -9.23 -13.04
N HIS A 134 -24.49 -8.43 -12.13
CA HIS A 134 -24.61 -6.97 -12.08
C HIS A 134 -23.36 -6.32 -11.46
N PRO A 135 -23.09 -5.02 -11.70
CA PRO A 135 -22.00 -4.31 -11.05
C PRO A 135 -22.20 -4.32 -9.53
N GLY A 136 -21.16 -4.74 -8.79
CA GLY A 136 -21.22 -4.87 -7.32
C GLY A 136 -21.86 -6.17 -6.80
N GLY A 137 -22.23 -7.10 -7.69
CA GLY A 137 -22.75 -8.42 -7.33
C GLY A 137 -21.71 -9.35 -6.67
N SER A 138 -22.13 -10.57 -6.34
CA SER A 138 -21.23 -11.57 -5.75
C SER A 138 -20.24 -12.11 -6.78
N LEU A 139 -18.96 -12.16 -6.39
CA LEU A 139 -17.90 -12.70 -7.20
C LEU A 139 -18.01 -14.24 -7.30
N THR A 140 -18.43 -14.73 -8.47
CA THR A 140 -18.44 -16.17 -8.75
C THR A 140 -17.20 -16.54 -9.57
N PRO A 141 -16.27 -17.36 -9.05
CA PRO A 141 -15.09 -17.77 -9.81
C PRO A 141 -15.51 -18.47 -11.09
N VAL A 142 -14.83 -18.19 -12.21
CA VAL A 142 -15.01 -18.92 -13.46
C VAL A 142 -14.00 -20.08 -13.49
N PRO A 143 -14.39 -21.33 -13.15
CA PRO A 143 -13.43 -22.40 -12.93
C PRO A 143 -12.73 -22.77 -14.24
N GLY A 144 -11.41 -22.94 -14.19
CA GLY A 144 -10.61 -23.34 -15.35
C GLY A 144 -10.60 -22.33 -16.50
N ALA A 145 -10.84 -21.04 -16.24
CA ALA A 145 -10.80 -20.01 -17.28
C ALA A 145 -9.39 -19.88 -17.90
N VAL A 146 -9.21 -20.44 -19.09
CA VAL A 146 -8.01 -20.23 -19.92
C VAL A 146 -8.03 -18.85 -20.57
N SER A 147 -6.85 -18.26 -20.79
CA SER A 147 -6.73 -17.01 -21.54
C SER A 147 -6.09 -17.25 -22.92
N PRO A 148 -6.60 -16.63 -24.00
CA PRO A 148 -7.82 -15.83 -24.07
C PRO A 148 -9.10 -16.68 -23.88
N ARG A 149 -10.09 -16.15 -23.14
CA ARG A 149 -11.41 -16.77 -23.00
C ARG A 149 -12.38 -16.18 -24.02
N LYS A 150 -13.11 -17.05 -24.71
CA LYS A 150 -14.17 -16.66 -25.66
C LYS A 150 -15.54 -16.81 -24.99
N ILE A 151 -16.38 -15.79 -25.12
CA ILE A 151 -17.75 -15.77 -24.60
C ILE A 151 -18.69 -15.47 -25.77
N VAL A 152 -19.62 -16.39 -26.01
CA VAL A 152 -20.74 -16.17 -26.93
C VAL A 152 -21.88 -15.56 -26.11
N PRO A 153 -22.33 -14.33 -26.42
CA PRO A 153 -23.44 -13.71 -25.69
C PRO A 153 -24.69 -14.58 -25.73
N SER A 154 -25.31 -14.78 -24.57
CA SER A 154 -26.49 -15.63 -24.39
C SER A 154 -27.78 -14.85 -24.11
N GLY A 155 -27.74 -13.52 -24.24
CA GLY A 155 -28.86 -12.62 -23.90
C GLY A 155 -28.95 -12.26 -22.40
N LYS A 156 -28.11 -12.85 -21.54
CA LYS A 156 -27.92 -12.43 -20.15
C LYS A 156 -26.84 -11.36 -20.05
N GLN A 157 -27.00 -10.41 -19.12
CA GLN A 157 -25.91 -9.50 -18.74
C GLN A 157 -24.92 -10.24 -17.83
N SER A 158 -23.64 -10.13 -18.16
CA SER A 158 -22.52 -10.64 -17.37
C SER A 158 -21.42 -9.57 -17.32
N PHE A 159 -20.76 -9.48 -16.18
CA PHE A 159 -19.62 -8.62 -15.92
C PHE A 159 -18.42 -9.48 -15.53
N TYR A 160 -17.22 -9.06 -15.91
CA TYR A 160 -16.01 -9.82 -15.67
C TYR A 160 -14.95 -8.94 -15.03
N VAL A 161 -14.32 -9.47 -13.98
CA VAL A 161 -13.20 -8.85 -13.27
C VAL A 161 -12.11 -9.89 -13.05
N VAL A 162 -10.86 -9.45 -13.00
CA VAL A 162 -9.76 -10.27 -12.51
C VAL A 162 -9.34 -9.73 -11.17
N VAL A 163 -9.26 -10.62 -10.18
CA VAL A 163 -8.79 -10.31 -8.83
C VAL A 163 -7.48 -11.07 -8.63
N SER A 164 -6.50 -10.45 -7.99
CA SER A 164 -5.27 -11.12 -7.59
C SER A 164 -5.57 -12.33 -6.70
N ASP A 165 -4.72 -13.34 -6.78
CA ASP A 165 -4.79 -14.54 -5.94
C ASP A 165 -4.49 -14.22 -4.47
#